data_AF-A0A973X6P8-F1
#
_entry.id   AF-A0A973X6P8-F1
#
_cell.length_a   1.000
_cell.length_b   1.000
_cell.length_c   1.000
_cell.angle_alpha   90.00
_cell.angle_beta   90.00
_cell.angle_gamma   90.00
#
_symmetry.space_group_name_H-M   'P 1'
#
loop_
_entity.id
_entity.type
_entity.pdbx_description
1 polymer ?
#
loop_
_entity_poly.entity_id
_entity_poly.type
_entity_poly.pdbx_seq_one_letter_code
_entity_poly.pdbx_strand_id
1 'polypeptide(L)'
;MSAIKPVAKTEDYKIADLSLAPWGRKELTIAETEMPGLMAIREEFAKSQPLKGARITGSLHMTIQTGVLVETLQALGAEVRWASCNIFSTQDHAAAALVAKGTPVFAYKGETLTDYWDYTHRIFEFGPKGSKTEGPNMILDDGGDATLLMHLGARAEK
;
A
#
# COMPACT_ATOMS: atom_id res chain seq x y z
N MET A 1 21.60 32.25 -17.94
CA MET A 1 21.69 30.91 -17.30
C MET A 1 20.40 30.70 -16.53
N SER A 2 19.43 29.98 -17.10
CA SER A 2 18.16 29.69 -16.45
C SER A 2 18.35 28.42 -15.62
N ALA A 3 18.41 28.56 -14.29
CA ALA A 3 18.45 27.42 -13.39
C ALA A 3 17.09 26.73 -13.45
N ILE A 4 17.04 25.56 -14.08
CA ILE A 4 15.90 24.65 -14.02
C ILE A 4 15.73 24.29 -12.55
N LYS A 5 14.66 24.79 -11.91
CA LYS A 5 14.27 24.32 -10.58
C LYS A 5 14.00 22.82 -10.68
N PRO A 6 14.52 21.99 -9.76
CA PRO A 6 14.13 20.58 -9.72
C PRO A 6 12.62 20.53 -9.54
N VAL A 7 11.92 19.82 -10.42
CA VAL A 7 10.52 19.46 -10.19
C VAL A 7 10.53 18.63 -8.91
N ALA A 8 9.88 19.13 -7.85
CA ALA A 8 9.76 18.42 -6.59
C ALA A 8 9.18 17.02 -6.89
N LYS A 9 9.87 15.97 -6.45
CA LYS A 9 9.30 14.62 -6.38
C LYS A 9 8.05 14.76 -5.51
N THR A 10 6.86 14.72 -6.11
CA THR A 10 5.62 14.52 -5.35
C THR A 10 5.80 13.26 -4.52
N GLU A 11 5.64 13.37 -3.20
CA GLU A 11 5.78 12.23 -2.30
C GLU A 11 4.76 11.16 -2.67
N ASP A 12 5.21 9.96 -3.03
CA ASP A 12 4.36 8.84 -3.44
C ASP A 12 3.80 8.09 -2.22
N TYR A 13 3.27 8.85 -1.28
CA TYR A 13 2.56 8.39 -0.09
C TYR A 13 1.76 9.55 0.51
N LYS A 14 0.81 9.24 1.38
CA LYS A 14 0.09 10.20 2.21
C LYS A 14 -0.30 9.56 3.53
N ILE A 15 0.34 9.99 4.61
CA ILE A 15 0.16 9.48 5.97
C ILE A 15 0.09 10.64 6.97
N ALA A 16 -0.31 10.37 8.22
CA ALA A 16 -0.39 11.40 9.25
C ALA A 16 0.98 11.97 9.66
N ASP A 17 1.92 11.10 10.01
CA ASP A 17 3.22 11.50 10.56
C ASP A 17 4.29 10.42 10.35
N LEU A 18 5.32 10.73 9.55
CA LEU A 18 6.43 9.83 9.27
C LEU A 18 7.33 9.60 10.51
N SER A 19 7.30 10.51 11.49
CA SER A 19 8.09 10.40 12.72
C SER A 19 7.72 9.17 13.58
N LEU A 20 6.53 8.60 13.35
CA LEU A 20 6.02 7.42 14.03
C LEU A 20 6.64 6.10 13.54
N ALA A 21 7.38 6.12 12.43
CA ALA A 21 7.95 4.91 11.82
C ALA A 21 8.78 4.02 12.78
N PRO A 22 9.63 4.56 13.68
CA PRO A 22 10.35 3.73 14.64
C PRO A 22 9.43 2.99 15.62
N TRP A 23 8.30 3.59 16.00
CA TRP A 23 7.30 2.92 16.84
C TRP A 23 6.59 1.82 16.07
N GLY A 24 6.10 2.12 14.86
CA GLY A 24 5.48 1.12 14.00
C GLY A 24 6.38 -0.06 13.69
N ARG A 25 7.69 0.18 13.47
CA ARG A 25 8.66 -0.90 13.27
C ARG A 25 8.76 -1.82 14.49
N LYS A 26 8.79 -1.27 15.70
CA LYS A 26 8.84 -2.08 16.94
C LYS A 26 7.60 -2.96 17.05
N GLU A 27 6.42 -2.41 16.79
CA GLU A 27 5.18 -3.19 16.86
C GLU A 27 5.07 -4.22 15.73
N LEU A 28 5.54 -3.93 14.52
CA LEU A 28 5.62 -4.91 13.43
C LEU A 28 6.50 -6.10 13.82
N THR A 29 7.68 -5.86 14.40
CA THR A 29 8.57 -6.95 14.85
C THR A 29 7.93 -7.80 15.95
N ILE A 30 7.12 -7.21 16.84
CA ILE A 30 6.33 -7.98 17.82
C ILE A 30 5.21 -8.76 17.11
N ALA A 31 4.49 -8.14 16.19
CA ALA A 31 3.41 -8.81 15.47
C ALA A 31 3.90 -9.98 14.62
N GLU A 32 5.11 -9.92 14.06
CA GLU A 32 5.74 -11.04 13.36
C GLU A 32 5.84 -12.30 14.24
N THR A 33 6.08 -12.17 15.57
CA THR A 33 6.12 -13.33 16.47
C THR A 33 4.73 -13.94 16.72
N GLU A 34 3.67 -13.14 16.59
CA GLU A 34 2.28 -13.55 16.77
C GLU A 34 1.60 -13.96 15.45
N MET A 35 2.30 -13.89 14.32
CA MET A 35 1.78 -14.23 12.99
C MET A 35 2.59 -15.37 12.33
N PRO A 36 2.71 -16.55 12.98
CA PRO A 36 3.59 -17.63 12.52
C PRO A 36 3.24 -18.14 11.12
N GLY A 37 1.95 -18.09 10.73
CA GLY A 37 1.53 -18.48 9.38
C GLY A 37 2.14 -17.61 8.27
N LEU A 38 2.15 -16.28 8.44
CA LEU A 38 2.79 -15.39 7.46
C LEU A 38 4.31 -15.55 7.48
N MET A 39 4.92 -15.75 8.65
CA MET A 39 6.36 -15.96 8.74
C MET A 39 6.79 -17.26 8.07
N ALA A 40 6.03 -18.34 8.23
CA ALA A 40 6.26 -19.60 7.53
C ALA A 40 6.15 -19.44 6.01
N ILE A 41 5.13 -18.71 5.52
CA ILE A 41 4.98 -18.39 4.09
C ILE A 41 6.19 -17.62 3.56
N ARG A 42 6.69 -16.62 4.31
CA ARG A 42 7.90 -15.89 3.94
C ARG A 42 9.10 -16.84 3.85
N GLU A 43 9.31 -17.68 4.86
CA GLU A 43 10.44 -18.62 4.89
C GLU A 43 10.40 -19.60 3.72
N GLU A 44 9.22 -20.18 3.43
CA GLU A 44 9.03 -21.17 2.38
C GLU A 44 9.22 -20.57 0.98
N PHE A 45 8.64 -19.39 0.71
CA PHE A 45 8.50 -18.88 -0.65
C PHE A 45 9.39 -17.67 -0.99
N ALA A 46 10.12 -17.08 -0.03
CA ALA A 46 10.99 -15.94 -0.33
C ALA A 46 12.08 -16.28 -1.36
N LYS A 47 12.56 -17.51 -1.43
CA LYS A 47 13.60 -17.88 -2.42
C LYS A 47 13.04 -18.02 -3.83
N SER A 48 11.82 -18.54 -3.98
CA SER A 48 11.20 -18.76 -5.28
C SER A 48 10.58 -17.49 -5.86
N GLN A 49 10.35 -16.46 -5.03
CA GLN A 49 9.80 -15.16 -5.44
C GLN A 49 8.53 -15.32 -6.31
N PRO A 50 7.49 -16.05 -5.83
CA PRO A 50 6.34 -16.41 -6.65
C PRO A 50 5.51 -15.19 -7.09
N LEU A 51 5.63 -14.07 -6.39
CA LEU A 51 4.93 -12.82 -6.73
C LEU A 51 5.82 -11.86 -7.53
N LYS A 52 6.97 -12.30 -8.05
CA LYS A 52 7.82 -11.45 -8.89
C LYS A 52 7.04 -10.95 -10.11
N GLY A 53 6.95 -9.62 -10.24
CA GLY A 53 6.20 -8.96 -11.32
C GLY A 53 4.71 -8.73 -11.01
N ALA A 54 4.24 -9.18 -9.85
CA ALA A 54 2.96 -8.76 -9.30
C ALA A 54 2.98 -7.28 -8.95
N ARG A 55 1.90 -6.59 -9.31
CA ARG A 55 1.58 -5.21 -8.93
C ARG A 55 0.26 -5.26 -8.19
N ILE A 56 0.32 -5.28 -6.86
CA ILE A 56 -0.80 -5.55 -5.98
C ILE A 56 -1.30 -4.23 -5.40
N THR A 57 -2.55 -3.89 -5.71
CA THR A 57 -3.31 -2.86 -5.02
C THR A 57 -3.97 -3.46 -3.79
N GLY A 58 -3.75 -2.88 -2.61
CA GLY A 58 -4.42 -3.29 -1.38
C GLY A 58 -5.37 -2.23 -0.83
N SER A 59 -6.58 -2.66 -0.48
CA SER A 59 -7.63 -1.87 0.17
C SER A 59 -8.15 -2.61 1.39
N LEU A 60 -7.37 -2.60 2.46
CA LEU A 60 -7.62 -3.26 3.74
C LEU A 60 -7.27 -2.30 4.86
N HIS A 61 -7.84 -2.47 6.05
CA HIS A 61 -7.47 -1.70 7.23
C HIS A 61 -5.94 -1.57 7.38
N MET A 62 -5.42 -0.35 7.39
CA MET A 62 -3.98 -0.10 7.49
C MET A 62 -3.49 -0.22 8.95
N THR A 63 -3.38 -1.45 9.44
CA THR A 63 -2.95 -1.79 10.81
C THR A 63 -1.54 -2.39 10.83
N ILE A 64 -1.01 -2.65 12.04
CA ILE A 64 0.22 -3.41 12.23
C ILE A 64 0.14 -4.80 11.58
N GLN A 65 -0.98 -5.51 11.72
CA GLN A 65 -1.17 -6.85 11.14
C GLN A 65 -1.13 -6.80 9.61
N THR A 66 -1.78 -5.79 9.03
CA THR A 66 -1.71 -5.54 7.59
C THR A 66 -0.30 -5.16 7.15
N GLY A 67 0.47 -4.44 7.97
CA GLY A 67 1.88 -4.18 7.68
C GLY A 67 2.70 -5.47 7.57
N VAL A 68 2.46 -6.46 8.42
CA VAL A 68 3.08 -7.80 8.30
C VAL A 68 2.64 -8.50 7.01
N LEU A 69 1.37 -8.40 6.61
CA LEU A 69 0.88 -8.92 5.34
C LEU A 69 1.58 -8.25 4.15
N VAL A 70 1.65 -6.91 4.12
CA VAL A 70 2.30 -6.13 3.05
C VAL A 70 3.77 -6.52 2.89
N GLU A 71 4.51 -6.56 3.99
CA GLU A 71 5.92 -6.96 3.96
C GLU A 71 6.09 -8.45 3.57
N THR A 72 5.09 -9.29 3.81
CA THR A 72 5.08 -10.68 3.29
C THR A 72 4.96 -10.68 1.77
N LEU A 73 3.98 -9.96 1.21
CA LEU A 73 3.80 -9.87 -0.25
C LEU A 73 5.07 -9.35 -0.93
N GLN A 74 5.68 -8.31 -0.37
CA GLN A 74 6.95 -7.75 -0.85
C GLN A 74 8.11 -8.75 -0.74
N ALA A 75 8.21 -9.47 0.40
CA ALA A 75 9.21 -10.53 0.57
C ALA A 75 9.07 -11.67 -0.45
N LEU A 76 7.87 -11.88 -1.01
CA LEU A 76 7.61 -12.84 -2.09
C LEU A 76 7.79 -12.25 -3.51
N GLY A 77 8.18 -10.98 -3.63
CA GLY A 77 8.55 -10.33 -4.89
C GLY A 77 7.52 -9.37 -5.47
N ALA A 78 6.42 -9.07 -4.76
CA ALA A 78 5.40 -8.16 -5.24
C ALA A 78 5.81 -6.68 -5.10
N GLU A 79 5.39 -5.86 -6.07
CA GLU A 79 5.26 -4.41 -5.91
C GLU A 79 3.87 -4.12 -5.33
N VAL A 80 3.80 -3.30 -4.28
CA VAL A 80 2.57 -3.11 -3.49
C VAL A 80 2.27 -1.63 -3.32
N ARG A 81 1.00 -1.24 -3.49
CA ARG A 81 0.46 0.08 -3.15
C ARG A 81 -0.76 -0.11 -2.25
N TRP A 82 -0.92 0.72 -1.21
CA TRP A 82 -1.92 0.45 -0.16
C TRP A 82 -2.73 1.66 0.27
N ALA A 83 -4.02 1.45 0.53
CA ALA A 83 -4.91 2.38 1.22
C ALA A 83 -5.78 1.62 2.24
N SER A 84 -6.35 2.35 3.20
CA SER A 84 -7.29 1.79 4.16
C SER A 84 -8.69 1.65 3.53
N CYS A 85 -9.44 0.61 3.87
CA CYS A 85 -10.86 0.47 3.50
C CYS A 85 -11.83 1.10 4.53
N ASN A 86 -11.30 1.81 5.53
CA ASN A 86 -12.11 2.54 6.51
C ASN A 86 -11.35 3.77 7.06
N ILE A 87 -12.07 4.88 7.15
CA ILE A 87 -11.54 6.20 7.54
C ILE A 87 -10.97 6.26 8.97
N PHE A 88 -11.31 5.31 9.86
CA PHE A 88 -10.85 5.31 11.25
C PHE A 88 -9.97 4.10 11.64
N SER A 89 -9.76 3.15 10.73
CA SER A 89 -9.06 1.90 11.04
C SER A 89 -7.53 2.02 10.97
N THR A 90 -7.01 3.05 10.30
CA THR A 90 -5.56 3.22 10.15
C THR A 90 -4.89 3.36 11.52
N GLN A 91 -3.80 2.63 11.70
CA GLN A 91 -2.83 2.84 12.76
C GLN A 91 -1.66 3.62 12.15
N ASP A 92 -1.56 4.91 12.44
CA ASP A 92 -0.66 5.83 11.72
C ASP A 92 0.82 5.42 11.82
N HIS A 93 1.22 4.81 12.94
CA HIS A 93 2.57 4.28 13.10
C HIS A 93 2.84 3.07 12.21
N ALA A 94 1.85 2.21 11.95
CA ALA A 94 1.96 1.11 10.99
C ALA A 94 2.17 1.65 9.57
N ALA A 95 1.35 2.62 9.16
CA ALA A 95 1.48 3.29 7.86
C ALA A 95 2.86 3.95 7.71
N ALA A 96 3.31 4.68 8.73
CA ALA A 96 4.64 5.32 8.75
C ALA A 96 5.78 4.31 8.62
N ALA A 97 5.68 3.15 9.28
CA ALA A 97 6.71 2.12 9.21
C ALA A 97 6.85 1.48 7.81
N LEU A 98 5.75 1.35 7.07
CA LEU A 98 5.76 0.89 5.67
C LEU A 98 6.32 1.97 4.72
N VAL A 99 5.91 3.22 4.89
CA VAL A 99 6.41 4.35 4.09
C VAL A 99 7.90 4.55 4.30
N ALA A 100 8.41 4.42 5.53
CA ALA A 100 9.84 4.50 5.81
C ALA A 100 10.67 3.40 5.12
N LYS A 101 10.04 2.28 4.70
CA LYS A 101 10.65 1.24 3.86
C LYS A 101 10.50 1.49 2.36
N GLY A 102 9.83 2.57 1.97
CA GLY A 102 9.57 2.93 0.57
C GLY A 102 8.29 2.34 -0.01
N THR A 103 7.37 1.83 0.82
CA THR A 103 6.07 1.36 0.34
C THR A 103 5.10 2.53 0.15
N PRO A 104 4.48 2.69 -1.03
CA PRO A 104 3.43 3.68 -1.23
C PRO A 104 2.19 3.35 -0.39
N VAL A 105 1.92 4.18 0.61
CA VAL A 105 0.74 4.08 1.48
C VAL A 105 0.00 5.40 1.49
N PHE A 106 -1.31 5.34 1.24
CA PHE A 106 -2.23 6.47 1.25
C PHE A 106 -3.29 6.18 2.30
N ALA A 107 -2.97 6.44 3.57
CA ALA A 107 -3.84 6.16 4.68
C ALA A 107 -3.45 6.98 5.91
N TYR A 108 -4.43 7.56 6.59
CA TYR A 108 -4.25 8.14 7.93
C TYR A 108 -5.52 7.99 8.76
N LYS A 109 -5.41 8.02 10.08
CA LYS A 109 -6.60 7.89 10.95
C LYS A 109 -7.41 9.18 10.96
N GLY A 110 -8.71 9.08 10.68
CA GLY A 110 -9.62 10.22 10.64
C GLY A 110 -9.68 10.91 9.28
N GLU A 111 -9.52 10.14 8.20
CA GLU A 111 -9.72 10.62 6.83
C GLU A 111 -11.10 11.27 6.63
N THR A 112 -11.15 12.27 5.75
CA THR A 112 -12.43 12.65 5.14
C THR A 112 -12.83 11.63 4.08
N LEU A 113 -14.11 11.55 3.71
CA LEU A 113 -14.52 10.70 2.58
C LEU A 113 -13.88 11.12 1.25
N THR A 114 -13.53 12.40 1.10
CA THR A 114 -12.80 12.87 -0.09
C THR A 114 -11.39 12.30 -0.11
N ASP A 115 -10.68 12.33 1.02
CA ASP A 115 -9.35 11.71 1.12
C ASP A 115 -9.43 10.21 0.89
N TYR A 116 -10.41 9.53 1.52
CA TYR A 116 -10.65 8.10 1.36
C TYR A 116 -10.70 7.69 -0.11
N TRP A 117 -11.59 8.32 -0.90
CA TRP A 117 -11.74 7.99 -2.32
C TRP A 117 -10.54 8.45 -3.16
N ASP A 118 -9.91 9.59 -2.86
CA ASP A 118 -8.65 10.00 -3.52
C ASP A 118 -7.57 8.93 -3.33
N TYR A 119 -7.46 8.38 -2.12
CA TYR A 119 -6.48 7.33 -1.80
C TYR A 119 -6.82 6.01 -2.48
N THR A 120 -8.10 5.64 -2.53
CA THR A 120 -8.56 4.48 -3.31
C THR A 120 -8.20 4.63 -4.79
N HIS A 121 -8.20 5.84 -5.36
CA HIS A 121 -7.71 6.06 -6.74
C HIS A 121 -6.17 5.90 -6.84
N ARG A 122 -5.41 6.52 -5.94
CA ARG A 122 -3.93 6.53 -5.97
C ARG A 122 -3.28 5.15 -5.88
N ILE A 123 -3.93 4.20 -5.23
CA ILE A 123 -3.41 2.83 -5.13
C ILE A 123 -3.46 2.06 -6.46
N PHE A 124 -4.19 2.55 -7.47
CA PHE A 124 -4.15 2.02 -8.84
C PHE A 124 -3.03 2.64 -9.69
N GLU A 125 -2.40 3.73 -9.23
CA GLU A 125 -1.40 4.49 -9.99
C GLU A 125 0.00 3.85 -9.89
N PHE A 126 0.24 2.79 -10.67
CA PHE A 126 1.57 2.18 -10.80
C PHE A 126 2.43 2.91 -11.86
N GLY A 127 2.83 2.22 -12.93
CA GLY A 127 3.67 2.78 -13.98
C GLY A 127 2.99 3.87 -14.80
N PRO A 128 3.76 4.63 -15.59
CA PRO A 128 3.22 5.68 -16.45
C PRO A 128 2.12 5.15 -17.38
N LYS A 129 1.16 6.01 -17.71
CA LYS A 129 0.11 5.71 -18.70
C LYS A 129 0.71 5.23 -20.03
N GLY A 130 0.20 4.11 -20.55
CA GLY A 130 0.68 3.43 -21.75
C GLY A 130 1.91 2.53 -21.55
N SER A 131 2.43 2.39 -20.32
CA SER A 131 3.58 1.53 -20.04
C SER A 131 3.16 0.09 -19.73
N LYS A 132 4.09 -0.87 -19.85
CA LYS A 132 3.84 -2.28 -19.46
C LYS A 132 3.53 -2.46 -17.97
N THR A 133 3.87 -1.46 -17.15
CA THR A 133 3.66 -1.45 -15.71
C THR A 133 2.50 -0.53 -15.30
N GLU A 134 1.71 -0.02 -16.26
CA GLU A 134 0.49 0.72 -15.97
C GLU A 134 -0.48 -0.15 -15.17
N GLY A 135 -1.01 0.41 -14.08
CA GLY A 135 -2.02 -0.21 -13.23
C GLY A 135 -1.57 -1.46 -12.47
N PRO A 136 -2.38 -1.92 -11.50
CA PRO A 136 -2.18 -3.21 -10.87
C PRO A 136 -2.51 -4.37 -11.81
N ASN A 137 -2.02 -5.56 -11.46
CA ASN A 137 -2.46 -6.82 -12.06
C ASN A 137 -3.13 -7.76 -11.04
N MET A 138 -3.21 -7.36 -9.77
CA MET A 138 -3.97 -8.02 -8.71
C MET A 138 -4.55 -6.99 -7.73
N ILE A 139 -5.70 -7.32 -7.13
CA ILE A 139 -6.34 -6.53 -6.07
C ILE A 139 -6.53 -7.43 -4.85
N LEU A 140 -6.18 -6.92 -3.67
CA LEU A 140 -6.50 -7.51 -2.37
C LEU A 140 -7.44 -6.51 -1.67
N ASP A 141 -8.70 -6.89 -1.48
CA ASP A 141 -9.77 -5.96 -1.10
C ASP A 141 -10.55 -6.47 0.12
N ASP A 142 -11.01 -5.55 0.96
CA ASP A 142 -11.89 -5.77 2.10
C ASP A 142 -13.02 -4.74 2.06
N GLY A 143 -14.27 -5.21 2.06
CA GLY A 143 -15.47 -4.39 1.86
C GLY A 143 -15.85 -4.15 0.40
N GLY A 144 -14.90 -4.23 -0.54
CA GLY A 144 -15.18 -4.22 -1.99
C GLY A 144 -15.14 -2.85 -2.67
N ASP A 145 -14.70 -1.79 -2.00
CA ASP A 145 -14.71 -0.43 -2.56
C ASP A 145 -13.70 -0.24 -3.70
N ALA A 146 -12.51 -0.84 -3.60
CA ALA A 146 -11.53 -0.81 -4.69
C ALA A 146 -12.05 -1.59 -5.92
N THR A 147 -12.70 -2.73 -5.68
CA THR A 147 -13.36 -3.52 -6.71
C THR A 147 -14.52 -2.75 -7.36
N LEU A 148 -15.37 -2.11 -6.56
CA LEU A 148 -16.47 -1.28 -7.02
C LEU A 148 -15.98 -0.15 -7.93
N LEU A 149 -14.90 0.53 -7.54
CA LEU A 149 -14.31 1.62 -8.30
C LEU A 149 -13.91 1.18 -9.71
N MET A 150 -13.25 0.03 -9.84
CA MET A 150 -12.88 -0.54 -11.15
C MET A 150 -14.09 -0.84 -12.02
N HIS A 151 -15.15 -1.42 -11.44
CA HIS A 151 -16.39 -1.69 -12.17
C HIS A 151 -17.16 -0.42 -12.57
N LEU A 152 -17.09 0.64 -11.78
CA LEU A 152 -17.70 1.93 -12.13
C LEU A 152 -16.89 2.64 -13.22
N GLY A 153 -15.56 2.66 -13.11
CA GLY A 153 -14.67 3.21 -14.14
C GLY A 153 -14.90 2.59 -15.51
N ALA A 154 -14.90 1.26 -15.59
CA ALA A 154 -15.14 0.53 -16.84
C ALA A 154 -16.54 0.77 -17.45
N ARG A 155 -17.54 1.15 -16.63
CA ARG A 155 -18.87 1.55 -17.10
C ARG A 155 -18.90 2.99 -17.60
N ALA A 156 -18.15 3.88 -16.95
CA ALA A 156 -18.08 5.30 -17.30
C ALA A 156 -17.23 5.57 -18.56
N GLU A 157 -16.32 4.68 -18.92
CA GLU A 157 -15.49 4.78 -20.14
C GLU A 157 -16.24 4.44 -21.44
N LYS A 158 -17.46 3.90 -21.35
CA LYS A 158 -18.30 3.55 -22.51
C LYS A 158 -19.22 4.70 -22.91
#